data_AF-F7S8V6-F1
#
_entry.id   AF-F7S8V6-F1
#
_cell.length_a   1.000
_cell.length_b   1.000
_cell.length_c   1.000
_cell.angle_alpha   90.00
_cell.angle_beta   90.00
_cell.angle_gamma   90.00
#
_symmetry.space_group_name_H-M   'P 1'
#
loop_
_entity.id
_entity.type
_entity.pdbx_description
1 polymer ?
#
loop_
_entity_poly.entity_id
_entity_poly.type
_entity_poly.pdbx_seq_one_letter_code
_entity_poly.pdbx_strand_id
1 'polypeptide(L)' 'CPRCGSAETEELAPFGATACKALWRCRACREPFEHFKCH' A
#
# COMPACT_ATOMS: atom_id res chain seq x y z
N CYS A 1 0.04 -4.10 -7.41
CA CYS A 1 0.91 -2.90 -7.43
C CYS A 1 0.69 -2.15 -8.73
N PRO A 2 0.31 -0.86 -8.70
CA PRO A 2 0.06 -0.08 -9.92
C PRO A 2 1.31 0.12 -10.78
N ARG A 3 2.52 -0.12 -10.23
CA ARG A 3 3.80 0.05 -10.94
C ARG A 3 4.24 -1.18 -11.72
N CYS A 4 4.13 -2.37 -11.14
CA CYS A 4 4.62 -3.61 -11.75
C CYS A 4 3.53 -4.64 -12.08
N GLY A 5 2.28 -4.41 -11.70
CA GLY A 5 1.18 -5.37 -11.91
C GLY A 5 1.17 -6.55 -10.94
N SER A 6 2.16 -6.71 -10.06
CA SER A 6 2.19 -7.82 -9.09
C SER A 6 1.04 -7.75 -8.08
N ALA A 7 0.45 -8.91 -7.79
CA ALA A 7 -0.54 -9.08 -6.72
C ALA A 7 0.10 -9.21 -5.33
N GLU A 8 1.42 -9.39 -5.26
CA GLU A 8 2.16 -9.47 -3.99
C GLU A 8 2.31 -8.08 -3.37
N THR A 9 1.29 -7.65 -2.64
CA THR A 9 1.30 -6.42 -1.83
C THR A 9 0.96 -6.76 -0.39
N GLU A 10 1.76 -6.24 0.55
CA GLU A 10 1.56 -6.42 1.99
C GLU A 10 1.25 -5.07 2.63
N GLU A 11 0.31 -5.06 3.58
CA GLU A 11 0.02 -3.89 4.41
C GLU A 11 1.17 -3.71 5.40
N LEU A 12 1.89 -2.59 5.28
CA LEU A 12 2.97 -2.24 6.20
C LEU A 12 2.45 -1.58 7.47
N ALA A 13 1.47 -0.69 7.31
CA ALA A 13 0.88 0.03 8.41
C ALA A 13 -0.61 0.26 8.13
N PRO A 14 -1.50 -0.20 9.03
CA PRO A 14 -2.92 0.08 8.92
C PRO A 14 -3.25 1.57 9.07
N PHE A 15 -2.32 2.36 9.62
CA PHE A 15 -2.44 3.80 9.82
C PHE A 15 -1.21 4.50 9.19
N GLY A 16 -1.40 5.15 8.05
CA GLY A 16 -0.42 6.05 7.45
C GLY A 16 -0.38 7.40 8.19
N ALA A 17 0.07 8.45 7.51
CA ALA A 17 0.16 9.82 8.08
C ALA A 17 -1.20 10.44 8.48
N THR A 18 -2.32 9.81 8.11
CA THR A 18 -3.67 10.22 8.49
C THR A 18 -4.51 8.96 8.68
N ALA A 19 -5.44 8.95 9.63
CA ALA A 19 -6.25 7.77 9.98
C ALA A 19 -7.05 7.15 8.80
N CYS A 20 -7.22 7.89 7.69
CA CYS A 20 -7.94 7.44 6.50
C CYS A 20 -7.03 6.80 5.42
N LYS A 21 -5.72 6.73 5.64
CA LYS A 21 -4.75 6.16 4.69
C LYS A 21 -4.09 4.94 5.31
N ALA A 22 -3.98 3.84 4.56
CA ALA A 22 -3.17 2.68 4.92
C ALA A 22 -1.91 2.65 4.05
N LEU A 23 -0.77 2.29 4.64
CA LEU A 23 0.48 2.12 3.90
C LEU A 23 0.62 0.68 3.43
N TRP A 24 0.77 0.51 2.13
CA TRP A 24 0.98 -0.76 1.47
C TRP A 24 2.36 -0.79 0.83
N ARG A 25 2.92 -1.98 0.67
CA ARG A 25 4.17 -2.17 -0.07
C ARG A 25 4.07 -3.38 -0.98
N CYS A 26 4.55 -3.23 -2.20
CA CYS A 26 4.70 -4.37 -3.08
C CYS A 26 5.94 -5.18 -2.72
N ARG A 27 5.84 -6.50 -2.58
CA ARG A 27 7.01 -7.37 -2.34
C ARG A 27 7.86 -7.55 -3.59
N ALA A 28 7.26 -7.55 -4.77
CA ALA A 28 7.96 -7.78 -6.03
C ALA A 28 8.88 -6.60 -6.41
N CYS A 29 8.35 -5.38 -6.47
CA CYS A 29 9.15 -4.18 -6.78
C CYS A 29 9.68 -3.45 -5.53
N ARG A 30 9.24 -3.85 -4.33
CA ARG A 30 9.61 -3.22 -3.04
C ARG A 30 9.17 -1.77 -2.87
N GLU A 31 8.38 -1.22 -3.81
CA GLU A 31 7.83 0.13 -3.72
C GLU A 31 6.67 0.22 -2.70
N PRO A 32 6.75 1.15 -1.74
CA PRO A 32 5.63 1.52 -0.88
C PRO A 32 4.63 2.42 -1.63
N PHE A 33 3.34 2.24 -1.37
CA PHE A 33 2.25 3.07 -1.89
C PHE A 33 1.15 3.22 -0.84
N GLU A 34 0.52 4.39 -0.81
CA GLU A 34 -0.59 4.66 0.10
C GLU A 34 -1.90 4.22 -0.56
N HIS A 35 -2.68 3.39 0.13
CA HIS A 35 -4.01 3.00 -0.30
C HIS A 35 -5.04 3.75 0.57
N PHE A 36 -5.88 4.56 -0.06
CA PHE A 36 -7.00 5.18 0.62
C PHE A 36 -8.07 4.12 0.90
N LYS A 37 -8.50 4.00 2.16
CA LYS A 37 -9.76 3.34 2.46
C LYS A 37 -10.85 4.34 2.09
N CYS A 38 -11.36 4.29 0.86
CA CYS A 38 -12.54 5.06 0.49
C CYS A 38 -13.73 4.45 1.27
N HIS A 39 -14.30 5.25 2.17
CA HIS A 39 -15.59 4.96 2.79
C HIS A 39 -16.70 5.26 1.78
#